data_AF-A0A6J7EKL3-F1
#
_entry.id   AF-A0A6J7EKL3-F1
#
_cell.length_a   1.000
_cell.length_b   1.000
_cell.length_c   1.000
_cell.angle_alpha   90.00
_cell.angle_beta   90.00
_cell.angle_gamma   90.00
#
_symmetry.space_group_name_H-M   'P 1'
#
loop_
_entity.id
_entity.type
_entity.pdbx_description
1 polymer ?
#
loop_
_entity_poly.entity_id
_entity_poly.type
_entity_poly.pdbx_seq_one_letter_code
_entity_poly.pdbx_strand_id
1 'polypeptide(L)' 'MTTYVVVGQPIGAVLVARDRALKGHRAASTVVMVSELIRPEWLIEIALVAAK' A
#
# COMPACT_ATOMS: atom_id res chain seq x y z
N MET A 1 -2.04 6.21 6.25
CA MET A 1 -2.27 4.91 5.62
C MET A 1 -1.04 4.05 5.79
N THR A 2 -1.23 2.74 5.90
CA THR A 2 -0.16 1.76 5.91
C THR A 2 -0.35 0.84 4.71
N THR A 3 0.70 0.67 3.90
CA THR A 3 0.71 -0.23 2.75
C THR A 3 1.66 -1.38 3.05
N TYR A 4 1.12 -2.60 3.10
CA TYR A 4 1.89 -3.83 3.24
C TYR A 4 2.07 -4.45 1.87
N VAL A 5 3.32 -4.72 1.48
CA VAL A 5 3.67 -5.24 0.16
C VAL A 5 4.45 -6.54 0.33
N VAL A 6 4.05 -7.61 -0.35
CA VAL A 6 4.77 -8.88 -0.28
C VAL A 6 6.19 -8.72 -0.86
N VAL A 7 7.19 -9.30 -0.20
CA VAL A 7 8.59 -9.29 -0.67
C VAL A 7 8.69 -9.79 -2.11
N GLY A 8 9.45 -9.08 -2.95
CA GLY A 8 9.63 -9.39 -4.38
C GLY A 8 8.67 -8.65 -5.32
N GLN A 9 7.64 -7.98 -4.80
CA GLN A 9 6.74 -7.16 -5.63
C GLN A 9 7.40 -5.83 -6.07
N PRO A 10 7.03 -5.28 -7.24
CA PRO A 10 7.60 -4.04 -7.76
C PRO A 10 7.07 -2.82 -6.99
N ILE A 11 7.75 -2.45 -5.89
CA ILE A 11 7.32 -1.37 -4.99
C ILE A 11 7.05 -0.05 -5.71
N GLY A 12 7.83 0.31 -6.73
CA GLY A 12 7.62 1.52 -7.51
C GLY A 12 6.25 1.58 -8.19
N ALA A 13 5.80 0.45 -8.75
CA ALA A 13 4.47 0.37 -9.39
C ALA A 13 3.34 0.52 -8.37
N VAL A 14 3.52 -0.03 -7.16
CA VAL A 14 2.57 0.12 -6.05
C VAL A 14 2.43 1.58 -5.62
N LEU A 15 3.56 2.29 -5.47
CA LEU A 15 3.54 3.70 -5.06
C LEU A 15 2.94 4.61 -6.13
N VAL A 16 3.21 4.36 -7.41
CA VAL A 16 2.58 5.09 -8.52
C VAL A 16 1.06 4.87 -8.54
N ALA A 17 0.60 3.63 -8.33
CA ALA A 17 -0.82 3.31 -8.25
C ALA A 17 -1.49 4.00 -7.05
N ARG A 18 -0.84 3.99 -5.88
CA ARG A 18 -1.28 4.70 -4.66
C ARG A 18 -1.44 6.19 -4.92
N ASP A 19 -0.44 6.84 -5.49
CA ASP A 19 -0.46 8.30 -5.70
C ASP A 19 -1.56 8.71 -6.69
N ARG A 20 -1.80 7.88 -7.72
CA ARG A 20 -2.92 8.06 -8.65
C ARG A 20 -4.27 7.94 -7.94
N ALA A 21 -4.43 6.96 -7.06
CA ALA A 21 -5.66 6.77 -6.28
C ALA A 21 -5.92 7.95 -5.32
N LEU A 22 -4.87 8.54 -4.77
CA LEU A 22 -4.96 9.67 -3.85
C LEU A 22 -5.26 11.01 -4.54
N LYS A 23 -5.12 11.13 -5.87
CA LYS A 23 -5.46 12.36 -6.63
C LYS A 23 -4.86 13.64 -6.04
N GLY A 24 -3.62 13.57 -5.56
CA GLY A 24 -2.91 14.68 -4.93
C GLY A 24 -3.18 14.88 -3.43
N HIS A 25 -4.07 14.09 -2.82
CA HIS A 25 -4.27 14.09 -1.38
C HIS A 25 -3.02 13.61 -0.64
N ARG A 26 -2.44 14.46 0.21
CA ARG A 26 -1.20 14.19 0.95
C ARG A 26 -1.50 13.51 2.29
N ALA A 27 -1.97 12.27 2.23
CA ALA A 27 -2.15 11.46 3.45
C ALA A 27 -0.79 11.04 4.02
N ALA A 28 -0.63 11.11 5.35
CA ALA A 28 0.51 10.47 6.01
C ALA A 28 0.57 8.99 5.62
N SER A 29 1.77 8.50 5.25
CA SER A 29 1.91 7.13 4.71
C SER A 29 3.14 6.41 5.26
N THR A 30 2.97 5.11 5.48
CA THR A 30 4.05 4.16 5.78
C THR A 30 3.93 2.98 4.82
N VAL A 31 5.05 2.49 4.32
CA VAL A 31 5.13 1.33 3.43
C VAL A 31 6.06 0.33 4.06
N VAL A 32 5.62 -0.92 4.19
CA VAL A 32 6.38 -2.02 4.81
C VAL A 32 6.36 -3.23 3.89
N MET A 33 7.52 -3.85 3.71
CA MET A 33 7.61 -5.12 2.99
C MET A 33 7.36 -6.27 3.99
N VAL A 34 6.49 -7.21 3.64
CA VAL A 34 6.09 -8.35 4.49
C VAL A 34 6.36 -9.67 3.77
N SER A 35 6.56 -10.76 4.52
CA SER A 35 6.77 -12.09 3.92
C SER A 35 5.52 -12.62 3.23
N GLU A 36 4.34 -12.39 3.81
CA GLU A 36 3.05 -12.87 3.32
C GLU A 36 1.89 -12.00 3.84
N LEU A 37 0.70 -12.21 3.27
CA LEU A 37 -0.57 -11.61 3.70
C LEU A 37 -1.56 -12.72 4.08
N ILE A 38 -2.69 -12.34 4.68
CA ILE A 38 -3.67 -13.32 5.19
C ILE A 38 -4.20 -14.27 4.11
N ARG A 39 -4.29 -13.81 2.86
CA ARG A 39 -4.59 -14.66 1.70
C ARG A 39 -3.35 -14.79 0.82
N PRO A 40 -2.94 -16.02 0.45
CA PRO A 40 -1.73 -16.24 -0.33
C PRO A 40 -1.75 -15.57 -1.72
N GLU A 41 -2.92 -15.39 -2.31
CA GLU A 41 -3.08 -14.73 -3.62
C GLU A 41 -2.98 -13.19 -3.55
N TRP A 42 -2.97 -12.61 -2.36
CA TRP A 42 -2.83 -11.16 -2.21
C TRP A 42 -1.38 -10.72 -2.31
N LEU A 43 -1.16 -9.66 -3.10
CA LEU A 43 0.18 -9.09 -3.32
C LEU A 43 0.41 -7.83 -2.48
N ILE A 44 -0.67 -7.14 -2.10
CA ILE A 44 -0.68 -5.84 -1.44
C ILE A 44 -1.91 -5.75 -0.52
N GLU A 45 -1.76 -5.17 0.66
CA GLU A 45 -2.85 -4.77 1.56
C GLU A 45 -2.69 -3.30 1.97
N ILE A 46 -3.81 -2.57 2.12
CA ILE A 46 -3.81 -1.16 2.54
C ILE A 46 -4.78 -0.97 3.70
N ALA A 47 -4.25 -0.48 4.83
CA ALA A 47 -5.03 -0.01 5.96
C ALA A 47 -5.03 1.52 6.01
N LEU A 48 -6.20 2.13 6.22
CA LEU A 48 -6.34 3.59 6.28
C LEU A 48 -7.25 4.03 7.42
N VAL A 49 -6.95 5.21 7.96
CA VAL A 49 -7.83 5.97 8.85
C VAL A 49 -8.14 7.27 8.11
N ALA A 50 -9.41 7.65 8.07
CA ALA A 50 -9.90 8.88 7.45
C ALA A 50 -10.67 9.71 8.47
N ALA A 51 -10.62 11.03 8.32
CA ALA A 51 -11.46 11.98 9.04
C ALA A 51 -12.35 12.71 8.02
N LYS A 52 -13.52 13.15 8.48
CA LYS A 52 -14.50 13.89 7.66
C LYS A 52 -14.23 15.37 7.70
#